data_AF-A0A8J3GEN0-F1
#
_entry.id   AF-A0A8J3GEN0-F1
#
_cell.length_a   1.000
_cell.length_b   1.000
_cell.length_c   1.000
_cell.angle_alpha   90.00
_cell.angle_beta   90.00
_cell.angle_gamma   90.00
#
_symmetry.space_group_name_H-M   'P 1'
#
loop_
_entity.id
_entity.type
_entity.pdbx_description
1 polymer ?
#
loop_
_entity_poly.entity_id
_entity_poly.type
_entity_poly.pdbx_seq_one_letter_code
_entity_poly.pdbx_strand_id
1 'polypeptide(L)' 'MIVEHIKNVRRFDPYELQALDGGIDAVGSYLEQVGKTDLADMSEEEARMVVKAAWQGSADRLRSVIAKGEAPF' A
#
# COMPACT_ATOMS: atom_id res chain seq x y z
N MET A 1 -3.99 -27.30 10.17
CA MET A 1 -5.46 -27.28 9.93
C MET A 1 -5.85 -26.09 9.07
N ILE A 2 -7.01 -26.10 8.39
CA ILE A 2 -7.53 -24.96 7.57
C ILE A 2 -7.49 -23.62 8.34
N VAL A 3 -7.73 -23.65 9.66
CA VAL A 3 -7.69 -22.48 10.54
C VAL A 3 -6.31 -21.81 10.62
N GLU A 4 -5.21 -22.59 10.62
CA GLU A 4 -3.85 -22.03 10.62
C GLU A 4 -3.50 -21.39 9.28
N HIS A 5 -3.95 -21.99 8.17
CA HIS A 5 -3.78 -21.41 6.84
C HIS A 5 -4.54 -20.08 6.71
N ILE A 6 -5.78 -20.00 7.22
CA ILE A 6 -6.56 -18.75 7.25
C ILE A 6 -5.88 -17.67 8.10
N LYS A 7 -5.28 -18.03 9.24
CA LYS A 7 -4.54 -17.07 10.09
C LYS A 7 -3.28 -16.54 9.41
N ASN A 8 -2.57 -17.39 8.65
CA ASN A 8 -1.38 -17.00 7.91
C ASN A 8 -1.72 -16.11 6.70
N VAL A 9 -2.80 -16.39 5.96
CA VAL A 9 -3.25 -15.52 4.84
C VAL A 9 -3.66 -14.12 5.30
N ARG A 10 -4.03 -13.95 6.58
CA ARG A 10 -4.39 -12.65 7.14
C ARG A 10 -3.21 -11.80 7.61
N ARG A 11 -2.00 -12.36 7.67
CA ARG A 11 -0.79 -11.63 8.06
C ARG A 11 0.04 -11.37 6.82
N PHE A 12 0.38 -10.10 6.61
CA PHE A 12 1.33 -9.75 5.57
C PHE A 12 2.66 -10.43 5.82
N ASP A 13 3.18 -11.07 4.78
CA ASP A 13 4.55 -11.52 4.73
C ASP A 13 5.53 -10.32 4.64
N PRO A 14 6.84 -10.53 4.80
CA PRO A 14 7.81 -9.43 4.75
C PRO A 14 7.80 -8.60 3.44
N TYR A 15 7.49 -9.21 2.29
CA TYR A 15 7.37 -8.48 1.03
C TYR A 15 6.09 -7.64 1.01
N GLU A 16 4.99 -8.17 1.53
CA GLU A 16 3.73 -7.45 1.66
C GLU A 16 3.82 -6.28 2.65
N LEU A 17 4.63 -6.41 3.71
CA LEU A 17 4.94 -5.30 4.61
C LEU A 17 5.74 -4.20 3.90
N GLN A 18 6.77 -4.57 3.12
CA GLN A 18 7.51 -3.60 2.31
C GLN A 18 6.61 -2.92 1.27
N ALA A 19 5.70 -3.67 0.65
CA ALA A 19 4.72 -3.11 -0.27
C ALA A 19 3.83 -2.07 0.43
N LEU A 20 3.36 -2.37 1.65
CA LEU A 20 2.54 -1.46 2.43
C LEU A 20 3.21 -0.09 2.64
N ASP A 21 4.51 -0.07 2.94
CA ASP A 21 5.27 1.18 3.10
C ASP A 21 5.22 2.04 1.83
N GLY A 22 5.39 1.43 0.66
CA GLY A 22 5.28 2.13 -0.62
C GLY A 22 3.87 2.68 -0.89
N GLY A 23 2.83 1.97 -0.44
CA GLY A 23 1.45 2.46 -0.46
C GLY A 23 1.25 3.66 0.45
N ILE A 24 1.81 3.63 1.67
CA ILE A 24 1.74 4.73 2.64
C ILE A 24 2.42 5.98 2.08
N ASP A 25 3.64 5.85 1.54
CA ASP A 25 4.40 6.97 0.98
C ASP A 25 3.66 7.63 -0.20
N ALA A 26 3.10 6.80 -1.09
CA ALA A 26 2.34 7.29 -2.25
C ALA A 26 1.04 8.00 -1.83
N VAL A 27 0.31 7.46 -0.85
CA VAL A 27 -0.87 8.13 -0.29
C VAL A 27 -0.48 9.44 0.38
N GLY A 28 0.54 9.44 1.24
CA GLY A 28 1.02 10.65 1.91
C GLY A 28 1.37 11.76 0.92
N SER A 29 2.08 11.42 -0.15
CA SER A 29 2.42 12.35 -1.23
C SER A 29 1.18 12.93 -1.92
N TYR A 30 0.16 12.10 -2.17
CA TYR A 30 -1.09 12.57 -2.77
C TYR A 30 -1.89 13.47 -1.81
N LEU A 31 -1.99 13.09 -0.53
CA LEU A 31 -2.68 13.88 0.49
C LEU A 31 -2.03 15.25 0.68
N GLU A 32 -0.70 15.32 0.66
CA GLU A 32 0.06 16.57 0.68
C GLU A 32 -0.25 17.43 -0.55
N GLN A 33 -0.29 16.82 -1.74
CA GLN A 33 -0.61 17.51 -2.99
C GLN A 33 -2.02 18.14 -2.98
N VAL A 34 -3.02 17.43 -2.46
CA VAL A 34 -4.41 17.94 -2.39
C VAL A 34 -4.69 18.77 -1.15
N GLY A 35 -3.79 18.78 -0.16
CA GLY A 35 -3.94 19.51 1.09
C GLY A 35 -5.08 19.00 1.98
N LYS A 36 -5.45 17.73 1.87
CA LYS A 36 -6.56 17.09 2.60
C LYS A 36 -6.09 15.80 3.25
N THR A 37 -6.57 15.52 4.46
CA THR A 37 -6.22 14.30 5.21
C THR A 37 -7.43 13.45 5.61
N ASP A 38 -8.65 14.00 5.52
CA ASP A 38 -9.89 13.28 5.75
C ASP A 38 -10.57 12.94 4.41
N LEU A 39 -10.92 11.67 4.22
CA LEU A 39 -11.68 11.20 3.05
C LEU A 39 -13.08 11.82 2.98
N ALA A 40 -13.67 12.22 4.11
CA ALA A 40 -14.97 12.88 4.14
C ALA A 40 -14.95 14.27 3.48
N ASP A 41 -13.78 14.92 3.44
CA ASP A 41 -13.58 16.24 2.82
C ASP A 41 -13.18 16.14 1.34
N MET A 42 -13.05 14.93 0.82
CA MET A 42 -12.64 14.66 -0.55
C MET A 42 -13.83 14.51 -1.49
N SER A 43 -13.65 14.97 -2.73
CA SER A 43 -14.53 14.61 -3.83
C SER A 43 -14.43 13.11 -4.12
N GLU A 44 -15.41 12.58 -4.86
CA GLU A 44 -15.37 11.17 -5.30
C GLU A 44 -14.10 10.87 -6.11
N GLU A 45 -13.67 11.81 -6.95
CA GLU A 45 -12.45 11.68 -7.75
C GLU A 45 -11.20 11.66 -6.87
N GLU A 46 -11.10 12.57 -5.89
CA GLU A 46 -9.98 12.61 -4.95
C GLU A 46 -9.88 11.32 -4.12
N ALA A 47 -11.02 10.82 -3.63
CA ALA A 47 -11.06 9.56 -2.88
C ALA A 47 -10.63 8.37 -3.75
N ARG A 48 -11.06 8.31 -5.02
CA ARG A 48 -10.60 7.28 -5.97
C ARG A 48 -9.09 7.37 -6.21
N MET A 49 -8.54 8.59 -6.26
CA MET A 49 -7.12 8.82 -6.44
C MET A 49 -6.29 8.42 -5.22
N VAL A 50 -6.80 8.58 -3.99
CA VAL A 50 -6.18 8.01 -2.77
C VAL A 50 -6.05 6.49 -2.90
N VAL A 51 -7.13 5.80 -3.25
CA VAL A 51 -7.13 4.34 -3.39
C VAL A 51 -6.19 3.89 -4.51
N LYS A 52 -6.19 4.61 -5.64
CA LYS A 52 -5.27 4.37 -6.74
C LYS A 52 -3.82 4.53 -6.30
N ALA A 53 -3.48 5.59 -5.55
CA ALA A 53 -2.14 5.85 -5.05
C ALA A 53 -1.68 4.72 -4.12
N ALA A 54 -2.53 4.28 -3.18
CA ALA A 54 -2.24 3.16 -2.29
C ALA A 54 -1.91 1.88 -3.08
N TRP A 55 -2.76 1.53 -4.05
CA TRP A 55 -2.57 0.34 -4.88
C TRP A 55 -1.30 0.40 -5.71
N GLN A 56 -1.09 1.53 -6.41
CA GLN A 56 0.07 1.70 -7.29
C GLN A 56 1.38 1.74 -6.49
N GLY A 57 1.44 2.52 -5.41
CA GLY A 57 2.61 2.59 -4.53
C GLY A 57 2.99 1.22 -3.97
N SER A 58 2.00 0.44 -3.54
CA SER A 58 2.23 -0.92 -3.04
C SER A 58 2.80 -1.84 -4.11
N ALA A 59 2.18 -1.83 -5.30
CA ALA A 59 2.61 -2.68 -6.41
C ALA A 59 4.01 -2.30 -6.92
N ASP A 60 4.33 -1.01 -6.98
CA ASP A 60 5.62 -0.52 -7.48
C ASP A 60 6.75 -0.83 -6.50
N ARG A 61 6.50 -0.68 -5.20
CA ARG A 61 7.45 -1.07 -4.15
C ARG A 61 7.70 -2.58 -4.17
N LEU A 62 6.65 -3.40 -4.26
CA LEU A 62 6.78 -4.85 -4.37
C LEU A 62 7.61 -5.26 -5.59
N ARG A 63 7.30 -4.69 -6.77
CA ARG A 63 8.06 -4.95 -8.01
C ARG A 63 9.53 -4.54 -7.86
N SER A 64 9.79 -3.42 -7.20
CA SER A 64 11.15 -2.93 -6.94
C SER A 64 11.95 -3.90 -6.05
N VAL A 65 11.34 -4.37 -4.95
CA VAL A 65 11.97 -5.34 -4.05
C VAL A 65 12.29 -6.65 -4.78
N ILE A 66 11.32 -7.19 -5.53
CA ILE A 66 11.51 -8.41 -6.33
C ILE A 66 12.62 -8.22 -7.38
N ALA A 67 12.59 -7.10 -8.10
CA ALA A 67 13.56 -6.82 -9.17
C ALA A 67 15.01 -6.71 -8.66
N LYS A 68 15.20 -6.22 -7.43
CA LYS A 68 16.52 -6.10 -6.81
C LYS A 68 17.04 -7.43 -6.24
N GLY A 69 16.17 -8.44 -6.11
CA GLY A 69 16.51 -9.69 -5.43
C GLY A 69 16.88 -9.49 -3.96
N GLU A 70 16.49 -8.35 -3.37
CA GLU A 70 16.74 -8.03 -1.98
C GLU A 70 15.80 -8.88 -1.12
N ALA A 71 16.38 -9.55 -0.13
CA ALA A 71 15.58 -10.20 0.88
C ALA A 71 14.94 -9.10 1.76
N PRO A 72 13.63 -9.16 2.05
CA PRO A 72 12.88 -8.08 2.68
C PRO A 72 13.07 -8.02 4.21
N PHE A 73 14.32 -8.12 4.69
CA PHE A 73 14.69 -8.11 6.11
C PHE A 73 16.02 -7.38 6.37
#